data_AF-A0A7C6BEY3-F1
#
_entry.id   AF-A0A7C6BEY3-F1
#
_cell.length_a   1.000
_cell.length_b   1.000
_cell.length_c   1.000
_cell.angle_alpha   90.00
_cell.angle_beta   90.00
_cell.angle_gamma   90.00
#
_symmetry.space_group_name_H-M   'P 1'
#
loop_
_entity.id
_entity.type
_entity.pdbx_description
1 polymer ?
#
loop_
_entity_poly.entity_id
_entity_poly.type
_entity_poly.pdbx_seq_one_letter_code
_entity_poly.pdbx_strand_id
1 'polypeptide(L)' 'VLFNTKYLGQVPNDKPGRISLWNDIVKHHQQLEQLRAIQDFDPDTLTVDQGDHKKAVVVTDYVNPVNAMAQLYMTVIVQ' A
#
# COMPACT_ATOMS: atom_id res chain seq x y z
N VAL A 1 -10.20 5.52 1.24
CA VAL A 1 -11.12 6.32 0.38
C VAL A 1 -10.48 6.92 -0.88
N LEU A 2 -9.14 6.89 -1.02
CA LEU A 2 -8.37 7.47 -2.14
C LEU A 2 -9.02 7.28 -3.53
N PHE A 3 -9.28 6.03 -3.94
CA PHE A 3 -9.81 5.72 -5.26
C PHE A 3 -11.18 6.37 -5.53
N ASN A 4 -12.12 6.19 -4.59
CA ASN A 4 -13.49 6.71 -4.72
C ASN A 4 -13.54 8.24 -4.78
N THR A 5 -12.66 8.93 -4.04
CA THR A 5 -12.69 10.39 -3.93
C THR A 5 -11.90 11.11 -5.02
N LYS A 6 -10.79 10.52 -5.49
CA LYS A 6 -9.84 11.18 -6.39
C LYS A 6 -9.83 10.63 -7.82
N TYR A 7 -10.15 9.35 -8.01
CA TYR A 7 -9.97 8.68 -9.31
C TYR A 7 -11.29 8.31 -9.98
N LEU A 8 -12.28 7.86 -9.22
CA LEU A 8 -13.57 7.42 -9.77
C LEU A 8 -14.26 8.55 -10.56
N GLY A 9 -14.39 8.35 -11.87
CA GLY A 9 -15.05 9.28 -12.79
C GLY A 9 -14.28 10.59 -13.07
N GLN A 10 -13.10 10.78 -12.46
CA GLN A 10 -12.32 12.03 -12.57
C GLN A 10 -11.03 11.85 -13.36
N VAL A 11 -10.34 10.71 -13.18
CA VAL A 11 -9.05 10.44 -13.82
C VAL A 11 -9.23 9.38 -14.91
N PRO A 12 -8.72 9.59 -16.13
CA PRO A 12 -8.75 8.57 -17.19
C PRO A 12 -8.01 7.30 -16.79
N ASN A 13 -8.49 6.14 -17.24
CA ASN A 13 -7.77 4.88 -17.12
C ASN A 13 -6.77 4.68 -18.28
N ASP A 14 -5.89 5.65 -18.47
CA ASP A 14 -4.76 5.56 -19.39
C ASP A 14 -3.46 5.33 -18.60
N LYS A 15 -2.33 5.20 -19.31
CA LYS A 15 -1.03 4.94 -18.67
C LYS A 15 -0.67 6.05 -17.66
N PRO A 16 -0.79 7.35 -17.97
CA PRO A 16 -0.56 8.43 -16.99
C PRO A 16 -1.49 8.36 -15.77
N GLY A 17 -2.79 8.11 -15.96
CA GLY A 17 -3.76 8.00 -14.87
C GLY A 17 -3.44 6.86 -13.92
N ARG A 18 -3.04 5.69 -14.46
CA ARG A 18 -2.59 4.55 -13.66
C ARG A 18 -1.28 4.82 -12.91
N ILE A 19 -0.32 5.50 -13.53
CA ILE A 19 0.91 5.94 -12.85
C ILE A 19 0.58 6.90 -11.70
N SER A 20 -0.40 7.80 -11.89
CA SER A 20 -0.85 8.68 -10.81
C SER A 20 -1.43 7.89 -9.64
N LEU A 21 -2.30 6.91 -9.91
CA LEU A 21 -2.86 6.05 -8.87
C LEU A 21 -1.78 5.24 -8.15
N TRP A 22 -0.83 4.66 -8.90
CA TRP A 22 0.30 3.95 -8.33
C TRP A 22 1.11 4.83 -7.36
N ASN A 23 1.47 6.04 -7.77
CA ASN A 23 2.23 6.98 -6.92
C ASN A 23 1.50 7.31 -5.60
N ASP A 24 0.17 7.51 -5.68
CA ASP A 24 -0.63 7.79 -4.49
C ASP A 24 -0.72 6.57 -3.55
N ILE A 25 -0.82 5.35 -4.10
CA ILE A 25 -0.83 4.11 -3.32
C ILE A 25 0.53 3.89 -2.65
N VAL A 26 1.64 4.09 -3.37
CA VAL A 26 3.00 4.02 -2.80
C VAL A 26 3.14 4.99 -1.63
N LYS A 27 2.73 6.26 -1.83
CA LYS A 27 2.78 7.27 -0.77
C LYS A 27 1.95 6.87 0.44
N HIS A 28 0.78 6.26 0.22
CA HIS A 28 -0.07 5.78 1.30
C HIS A 28 0.59 4.65 2.10
N HIS A 29 1.18 3.67 1.42
CA HIS A 29 1.86 2.55 2.09
C HIS A 29 3.12 3.00 2.85
N GLN A 30 3.89 3.94 2.30
CA GLN A 30 5.00 4.56 3.03
C GLN A 30 4.53 5.27 4.31
N GLN A 31 3.36 5.90 4.30
CA GLN A 31 2.77 6.47 5.52
C GLN A 31 2.36 5.38 6.51
N LEU A 32 1.82 4.25 6.04
CA LEU A 32 1.48 3.12 6.91
C LEU A 32 2.73 2.48 7.54
N GLU A 33 3.84 2.38 6.80
CA GLU A 33 5.13 1.95 7.36
C GLU A 33 5.65 2.91 8.42
N GLN A 34 5.58 4.23 8.17
CA GLN A 34 5.97 5.23 9.17
C GLN A 34 5.14 5.13 10.45
N LEU A 35 3.84 4.83 10.32
CA LEU A 35 2.94 4.59 11.44
C LEU A 35 3.11 3.20 12.08
N ARG A 36 4.03 2.38 11.56
CA ARG A 36 4.27 0.98 11.97
C ARG A 36 3.04 0.10 11.88
N ALA A 37 2.16 0.39 10.93
CA ALA A 37 0.99 -0.44 10.62
C ALA A 37 1.37 -1.62 9.72
N ILE A 38 2.31 -1.39 8.80
CA ILE A 38 2.91 -2.40 7.92
C ILE A 38 4.44 -2.28 7.98
N GLN A 39 5.14 -3.28 7.46
CA GLN A 39 6.60 -3.32 7.38
C GLN A 39 7.05 -3.97 6.07
N ASP A 40 8.31 -3.77 5.70
CA ASP A 40 8.94 -4.37 4.52
C ASP A 40 8.20 -4.06 3.21
N PHE A 41 7.62 -2.85 3.08
CA PHE A 41 6.92 -2.45 1.87
C PHE A 41 7.90 -2.21 0.74
N ASP A 42 7.71 -2.93 -0.36
CA ASP A 42 8.48 -2.79 -1.59
C ASP A 42 7.60 -2.21 -2.71
N PRO A 43 7.82 -0.95 -3.12
CA PRO A 43 7.08 -0.32 -4.21
C PRO A 43 7.17 -1.08 -5.55
N ASP A 44 8.23 -1.84 -5.78
CA ASP A 44 8.43 -2.56 -7.04
C ASP A 44 7.49 -3.77 -7.17
N THR A 45 6.92 -4.24 -6.04
CA THR A 45 5.93 -5.32 -6.03
C THR A 45 4.50 -4.85 -6.31
N LEU A 46 4.26 -3.54 -6.25
CA LEU A 46 2.96 -2.94 -6.52
C LEU A 46 2.79 -2.70 -8.02
N THR A 47 1.71 -3.24 -8.61
CA THR A 47 1.34 -2.97 -10.01
C THR A 47 -0.04 -2.35 -10.12
N VAL A 48 -0.19 -1.43 -11.08
CA VAL A 48 -1.49 -0.82 -11.43
C VAL A 48 -1.68 -0.91 -12.94
N ASP A 49 -2.56 -1.82 -13.34
CA ASP A 49 -2.80 -2.17 -14.74
C ASP A 49 -4.25 -1.97 -15.15
N GLN A 50 -4.49 -2.03 -16.46
CA GLN A 50 -5.85 -2.04 -16.97
C GLN A 50 -6.49 -3.39 -16.63
N GLY A 51 -7.68 -3.37 -16.04
CA GLY A 51 -8.48 -4.57 -15.82
C GLY A 51 -9.20 -5.05 -17.07
N ASP A 52 -10.12 -6.00 -16.89
CA ASP A 52 -10.78 -6.75 -17.97
C ASP A 52 -11.54 -5.90 -19.00
N HIS A 53 -11.88 -4.66 -18.64
CA HIS A 53 -12.56 -3.71 -19.52
C HIS A 53 -11.99 -2.31 -19.35
N LYS A 54 -12.24 -1.42 -20.33
CA LYS A 54 -11.61 -0.09 -20.42
C LYS A 54 -11.78 0.79 -19.16
N LYS A 55 -12.82 0.56 -18.37
CA LYS A 55 -13.09 1.31 -17.13
C LYS A 55 -12.56 0.63 -15.87
N ALA A 56 -12.10 -0.62 -15.97
CA ALA A 56 -11.55 -1.36 -14.85
C ALA A 56 -10.06 -1.11 -14.69
N VAL A 57 -9.63 -0.97 -13.44
CA VAL A 57 -8.23 -0.92 -13.03
C VAL A 57 -8.01 -2.09 -12.10
N VAL A 58 -6.92 -2.83 -12.29
CA VAL A 58 -6.49 -3.89 -11.39
C VAL A 58 -5.24 -3.42 -10.66
N VAL A 59 -5.22 -3.64 -9.35
CA VAL A 59 -4.08 -3.34 -8.49
C VAL A 59 -3.63 -4.63 -7.85
N THR A 60 -2.36 -4.98 -8.03
CA THR A 60 -1.72 -6.10 -7.33
C THR A 60 -0.78 -5.53 -6.31
N ASP A 61 -0.99 -5.85 -5.03
CA ASP A 61 -0.30 -5.22 -3.91
C ASP A 61 0.02 -6.28 -2.85
N TYR A 62 1.22 -6.20 -2.29
CA TYR A 62 1.73 -7.12 -1.27
C TYR A 62 2.04 -6.32 -0.01
N VAL A 63 1.21 -6.51 1.03
CA VAL A 63 1.36 -5.82 2.31
C VAL A 63 1.67 -6.81 3.42
N ASN A 64 2.59 -6.44 4.31
CA ASN A 64 2.98 -7.22 5.49
C ASN A 64 2.62 -6.45 6.77
N PRO A 65 1.48 -6.74 7.43
CA PRO A 65 1.08 -6.04 8.64
C PRO A 65 2.04 -6.28 9.80
N VAL A 66 2.34 -5.22 10.57
CA VAL A 66 3.12 -5.36 11.80
C VAL A 66 2.27 -6.08 12.84
N ASN A 67 2.82 -7.14 13.43
CA ASN A 67 2.17 -7.86 14.53
C ASN A 67 2.49 -7.22 15.89
N ALA A 68 1.51 -7.27 16.79
CA ALA A 68 1.71 -6.86 18.17
C ALA A 68 2.58 -7.89 18.93
N MET A 69 3.45 -7.41 19.82
CA MET A 69 4.20 -8.27 20.72
C MET A 69 3.23 -9.07 21.60
N ALA A 70 3.26 -10.40 21.50
CA ALA A 70 2.36 -11.28 22.25
C ALA A 70 3.04 -11.94 23.47
N GLN A 71 4.37 -12.09 23.46
CA GLN A 71 5.13 -12.76 24.51
C GLN A 71 6.46 -12.02 24.75
N LEU A 72 6.83 -11.89 26.03
CA LEU A 72 8.07 -11.26 26.47
C LEU A 72 8.77 -12.17 27.47
N TYR A 73 9.99 -12.60 27.13
CA TYR A 73 10.90 -13.27 28.06
C TYR A 73 12.03 -12.31 28.40
N MET A 74 12.25 -12.07 29.69
CA MET A 74 13.26 -11.15 30.19
C MET A 74 14.10 -11.86 31.25
N THR A 75 15.42 -11.83 31.10
CA THR A 75 16.37 -12.28 32.13
C THR A 75 17.07 -11.05 32.70
N VAL A 76 16.87 -10.77 33.98
CA VAL A 76 17.51 -9.65 34.68
C VAL A 76 18.62 -10.20 35.57
N ILE A 77 19.83 -9.72 35.38
CA ILE A 77 20.97 -10.03 36.25
C ILE A 77 21.26 -8.77 37.07
N VAL A 78 21.20 -8.90 38.40
CA VAL A 78 21.54 -7.82 39.34
C VAL A 78 22.96 -8.07 39.84
N GLN A 79 23.80 -7.03 39.81
CA GLN A 79 25.14 -7.01 40.38
C GLN A 79 25.13 -6.35 41.76
#